data_AF-G3RVC1-F1
#
_entry.id   AF-G3RVC1-F1
#
_cell.length_a   1.000
_cell.length_b   1.000
_cell.length_c   1.000
_cell.angle_alpha   90.00
_cell.angle_beta   90.00
_cell.angle_gamma   90.00
#
_symmetry.space_group_name_H-M   'P 1'
#
loop_
_entity.id
_entity.type
_entity.pdbx_description
1 polymer ?
#
loop_
_entity_poly.entity_id
_entity_poly.type
_entity_poly.pdbx_seq_one_letter_code
_entity_poly.pdbx_strand_id
1 'polypeptide(L)' 'MQALRVSQALIRSFSSTARNRFQNRVREKQKHFQEDNDIPLYLKGGIVDNILYRVTMTLCLGGTVYSLYSLGWASFPRN' A
#
# COMPACT_ATOMS: atom_id res chain seq x y z
N MET A 1 -27.63 17.80 50.07
CA MET A 1 -26.74 18.24 48.98
C MET A 1 -27.37 17.82 47.66
N GLN A 2 -27.92 18.77 46.91
CA GLN A 2 -28.60 18.49 45.64
C GLN A 2 -27.56 18.21 44.55
N ALA A 3 -27.57 17.00 43.99
CA ALA A 3 -26.72 16.65 42.87
C ALA A 3 -27.16 17.45 41.64
N LEU A 4 -26.23 18.25 41.10
CA LEU A 4 -26.38 18.96 39.83
C LEU A 4 -26.79 17.97 38.74
N ARG A 5 -28.05 18.06 38.28
CA ARG A 5 -28.53 17.36 37.08
C ARG A 5 -27.90 18.02 35.86
N VAL A 6 -26.69 17.58 35.52
CA VAL A 6 -26.04 17.95 34.26
C VAL A 6 -26.87 17.34 33.13
N SER A 7 -27.46 18.18 32.29
CA SER A 7 -28.30 17.78 31.17
C SER A 7 -27.56 16.80 30.26
N GLN A 8 -28.15 15.62 30.02
CA GLN A 8 -27.64 14.63 29.05
C GLN A 8 -27.43 15.22 27.64
N ALA A 9 -28.10 16.34 27.33
CA ALA A 9 -27.91 17.11 26.10
C ALA A 9 -26.49 17.65 25.91
N LEU A 10 -25.76 17.96 26.99
CA LEU A 10 -24.35 18.40 26.93
C LEU A 10 -23.39 17.21 26.77
N ILE A 11 -23.84 15.98 27.07
CA ILE A 11 -23.08 14.73 26.94
C ILE A 11 -23.32 14.08 25.57
N ARG A 12 -24.25 14.59 24.74
CA ARG A 12 -24.33 14.25 23.30
C ARG A 12 -23.12 14.84 22.56
N SER A 13 -21.95 14.31 22.88
CA SER A 13 -20.71 14.42 22.14
C SER A 13 -21.02 14.27 20.67
N PHE A 14 -20.52 15.23 19.89
CA PHE A 14 -20.37 15.21 18.43
C PHE A 14 -20.39 13.79 17.86
N SER A 15 -21.59 13.28 17.54
CA SER A 15 -21.74 12.05 16.78
C SER A 15 -21.49 12.44 15.34
N SER A 16 -20.22 12.40 14.94
CA SER A 16 -19.83 12.65 13.56
C SER A 16 -20.45 11.58 12.66
N THR A 17 -21.54 11.94 11.98
CA THR A 17 -22.18 11.14 10.92
C THR A 17 -21.22 10.82 9.75
N ALA A 18 -19.98 11.35 9.76
CA ALA A 18 -18.96 11.02 8.78
C ALA A 18 -18.44 9.56 8.87
N ARG A 19 -18.70 8.84 9.98
CA ARG A 19 -18.26 7.43 10.16
C ARG A 19 -18.86 6.44 9.14
N ASN A 20 -19.87 6.82 8.35
CA ASN A 20 -20.55 5.92 7.43
C ASN A 20 -20.07 5.95 5.98
N ARG A 21 -19.04 6.74 5.62
CA ARG A 21 -18.56 6.75 4.21
C ARG A 21 -17.72 5.53 3.83
N PHE A 22 -17.07 4.87 4.79
CA PHE A 22 -16.22 3.71 4.54
C PHE A 22 -16.36 2.67 5.65
N GLN A 23 -16.40 1.40 5.27
CA GLN A 23 -16.43 0.29 6.23
C GLN A 23 -15.00 -0.09 6.63
N ASN A 24 -14.80 -0.44 7.91
CA ASN A 24 -13.52 -0.95 8.38
C ASN A 24 -13.29 -2.37 7.82
N ARG A 25 -12.29 -2.51 6.93
CA ARG A 25 -11.90 -3.77 6.30
C ARG A 25 -10.56 -4.33 6.81
N VAL A 26 -10.03 -3.83 7.92
CA VAL A 26 -8.72 -4.26 8.47
C VAL A 26 -8.71 -5.77 8.74
N ARG A 27 -9.78 -6.31 9.35
CA ARG A 27 -9.88 -7.74 9.68
C ARG A 27 -9.83 -8.63 8.43
N GLU A 28 -10.40 -8.18 7.32
CA GLU A 28 -10.38 -8.91 6.04
C GLU A 28 -8.97 -8.94 5.45
N LYS A 29 -8.28 -7.80 5.48
CA LYS A 29 -6.90 -7.70 5.02
C LYS A 29 -5.96 -8.52 5.91
N GLN A 30 -6.14 -8.49 7.22
CA GLN A 30 -5.40 -9.34 8.16
C GLN A 30 -5.57 -10.82 7.83
N LYS A 31 -6.81 -11.28 7.61
CA LYS A 31 -7.07 -12.68 7.22
C LYS A 31 -6.33 -13.05 5.94
N HIS A 32 -6.38 -12.21 4.91
CA HIS A 32 -5.74 -12.48 3.63
C HIS A 32 -4.20 -12.49 3.73
N PHE A 33 -3.59 -11.49 4.37
CA PHE A 33 -2.13 -11.42 4.50
C PHE A 33 -1.55 -12.36 5.56
N GLN A 34 -2.37 -12.94 6.44
CA GLN A 34 -1.96 -13.96 7.42
C GLN A 34 -2.30 -15.40 6.97
N GLU A 35 -2.87 -15.58 5.77
CA GLU A 35 -3.14 -16.90 5.22
C GLU A 35 -1.83 -17.69 5.04
N ASP A 36 -1.80 -18.94 5.50
CA ASP A 36 -0.60 -19.77 5.53
C ASP A 36 -0.46 -20.56 4.21
N ASN A 37 -0.04 -19.85 3.17
CA ASN A 37 0.00 -20.35 1.79
C ASN A 37 1.42 -20.42 1.20
N ASP A 38 2.47 -20.30 2.03
CA ASP A 38 3.89 -20.23 1.60
C ASP A 38 4.23 -19.11 0.58
N ILE A 39 3.30 -18.20 0.28
CA ILE A 39 3.52 -17.08 -0.64
C ILE A 39 4.30 -15.97 0.07
N PRO A 40 5.40 -15.47 -0.50
CA PRO A 40 6.16 -14.37 0.08
C PRO A 40 5.35 -13.07 0.09
N LEU A 41 5.61 -12.21 1.10
CA LEU A 41 4.82 -10.99 1.35
C LEU A 41 4.66 -10.08 0.12
N TYR A 42 5.69 -9.95 -0.71
CA TYR A 42 5.68 -9.08 -1.91
C TYR A 42 4.87 -9.61 -3.09
N LEU A 43 4.32 -10.83 -3.00
CA LEU A 43 3.36 -11.39 -3.96
C LEU A 43 2.00 -11.70 -3.32
N LYS A 44 1.86 -11.45 -2.02
CA LYS A 44 0.73 -11.93 -1.22
C LYS A 44 -0.58 -11.17 -1.50
N GLY A 45 -0.52 -9.99 -2.10
CA GLY A 45 -1.67 -9.25 -2.60
C GLY A 45 -2.22 -9.77 -3.94
N GLY A 46 -1.57 -10.77 -4.56
CA GLY A 46 -2.11 -11.53 -5.69
C GLY A 46 -1.59 -11.08 -7.07
N ILE A 47 -2.47 -11.07 -8.07
CA ILE A 47 -2.09 -10.89 -9.48
C ILE A 47 -1.44 -9.52 -9.74
N VAL A 48 -1.93 -8.47 -9.07
CA VAL A 48 -1.39 -7.12 -9.24
C VAL A 48 0.07 -7.06 -8.80
N ASP A 49 0.40 -7.65 -7.66
CA ASP A 49 1.77 -7.72 -7.15
C ASP A 49 2.70 -8.46 -8.12
N ASN A 50 2.22 -9.56 -8.72
CA ASN A 50 2.99 -10.33 -9.71
C ASN A 50 3.27 -9.50 -10.98
N ILE A 51 2.27 -8.80 -11.51
CA ILE A 51 2.45 -7.93 -12.68
C ILE A 51 3.43 -6.82 -12.34
N LEU A 52 3.24 -6.16 -11.20
CA LEU A 52 4.08 -5.05 -10.77
C LEU A 52 5.54 -5.50 -10.60
N TYR A 53 5.77 -6.62 -9.91
CA TYR A 53 7.09 -7.21 -9.74
C TYR A 53 7.78 -7.48 -11.09
N ARG A 54 7.08 -8.15 -12.02
CA ARG A 54 7.65 -8.51 -13.33
C ARG A 54 7.95 -7.28 -14.18
N VAL A 55 7.07 -6.27 -14.18
CA VAL A 55 7.28 -5.02 -14.90
C VAL A 55 8.50 -4.28 -14.32
N THR A 56 8.56 -4.11 -12.99
CA THR A 56 9.69 -3.47 -12.33
C THR A 56 11.00 -4.20 -12.62
N MET A 57 11.03 -5.53 -12.50
CA MET A 57 12.22 -6.32 -12.79
C MET A 57 12.67 -6.16 -14.25
N THR A 58 11.72 -6.19 -15.19
CA THR A 58 12.00 -6.01 -16.63
C THR A 58 12.58 -4.63 -16.91
N LEU A 59 12.00 -3.58 -16.31
CA LEU A 59 12.50 -2.21 -16.45
C LEU A 59 13.90 -2.05 -15.85
N CYS A 60 14.17 -2.61 -14.68
CA CYS A 60 15.48 -2.54 -14.04
C CYS A 60 16.55 -3.27 -14.86
N LEU A 61 16.27 -4.50 -15.31
CA LEU A 61 17.20 -5.27 -16.14
C LEU A 61 17.43 -4.59 -17.49
N GLY A 62 16.35 -4.16 -18.16
CA GLY A 62 16.43 -3.45 -19.43
C GLY A 62 17.19 -2.13 -19.30
N GLY A 63 16.91 -1.36 -18.25
CA GLY A 63 17.62 -0.12 -17.92
C GLY A 63 19.11 -0.38 -17.66
N THR A 64 19.46 -1.44 -16.93
CA THR A 64 20.86 -1.81 -16.68
C THR A 64 21.60 -2.12 -17.98
N VAL A 65 21.00 -2.92 -18.87
CA VAL A 65 21.59 -3.23 -20.18
C VAL A 65 21.76 -1.96 -21.02
N TYR A 66 20.76 -1.08 -21.02
CA TYR A 66 20.82 0.20 -21.74
C TYR A 66 21.89 1.13 -21.16
N SER A 67 22.07 1.15 -19.85
CA SER A 67 23.15 1.90 -19.19
C SER A 67 24.53 1.36 -19.59
N LEU A 68 24.72 0.04 -19.68
CA LEU A 68 25.97 -0.56 -20.15
C LEU A 68 26.24 -0.22 -21.62
N TYR A 69 25.22 -0.27 -22.48
CA TYR A 69 25.34 0.20 -23.87
C TYR A 69 25.76 1.67 -23.93
N SER A 70 25.06 2.52 -23.17
CA SER A 70 25.33 3.97 -23.12
C SER A 70 26.74 4.26 -22.61
N LEU A 71 27.20 3.50 -21.61
CA LEU A 71 28.55 3.59 -21.07
C LEU A 71 29.59 3.23 -22.15
N GLY A 72 29.42 2.11 -22.84
CA GLY A 72 30.31 1.71 -23.93
C GLY A 72 30.34 2.75 -25.05
N TRP A 73 29.17 3.25 -25.45
CA TRP A 73 29.01 4.29 -26.47
C TRP A 73 29.63 5.65 -26.07
N ALA A 74 29.62 5.99 -24.78
CA ALA A 74 30.24 7.20 -24.26
C ALA A 74 31.75 7.06 -24.01
N SER A 75 32.25 5.82 -23.89
CA SER A 75 33.66 5.55 -23.57
C SER A 75 34.61 5.80 -24.75
N PHE A 76 34.10 5.84 -25.98
CA PHE A 76 34.91 6.08 -27.18
C PHE A 76 34.58 7.43 -27.82
N PRO A 77 35.58 8.16 -28.32
CA PRO A 77 35.36 9.40 -29.06
C PRO A 77 34.58 9.09 -30.34
N ARG A 78 33.59 9.92 -30.61
CA ARG A 78 32.80 9.87 -31.85
C ARG A 78 33.22 11.08 -32.68
N ASN A 79 34.17 10.84 -33.59
CA ASN A 79 34.56 11.78 -34.63
C ASN A 79 33.55 11.79 -35.76
#